data_AF-R7QYI9-F1
#
_entry.id   AF-R7QYI9-F1
#
_cell.length_a   1.000
_cell.length_b   1.000
_cell.length_c   1.000
_cell.angle_alpha   90.00
_cell.angle_beta   90.00
_cell.angle_gamma   90.00
#
_symmetry.space_group_name_H-M   'P 1'
#
loop_
_entity.id
_entity.type
_entity.pdbx_description
1 polymer ?
#
loop_
_entity_poly.entity_id
_entity_poly.type
_entity_poly.pdbx_seq_one_letter_code
_entity_poly.pdbx_strand_id
1 'polypeptide(L)'
;MEIYEVEKRTAQLLTSLLDIWEGSVRATHHFLSDAEIDRIREYVPQALTGVKHLIVAKNDRGEPVAFMGTDLDEQGDPYPLLYMKLM
;
A
#
# COMPACT_ATOMS: atom_id res chain seq x y z
N MET A 1 3.50 -11.75 -14.80
CA MET A 1 2.79 -10.92 -13.81
C MET A 1 2.08 -11.87 -12.87
N GLU A 2 2.36 -11.77 -11.58
CA GLU A 2 1.80 -12.64 -10.52
C GLU A 2 1.15 -11.77 -9.45
N ILE A 3 -0.02 -12.17 -8.95
CA ILE A 3 -0.71 -11.49 -7.84
C ILE A 3 -0.90 -12.50 -6.72
N TYR A 4 -0.50 -12.14 -5.50
CA TYR A 4 -0.56 -13.03 -4.34
C TYR A 4 -0.85 -12.26 -3.06
N GLU A 5 -1.41 -12.94 -2.07
CA GLU A 5 -1.59 -12.40 -0.72
C GLU A 5 -0.31 -12.57 0.10
N VAL A 6 0.09 -11.52 0.80
CA VAL A 6 1.32 -11.47 1.59
C VAL A 6 1.13 -12.19 2.92
N GLU A 7 1.71 -13.37 3.05
CA GLU A 7 1.76 -14.09 4.32
C GLU A 7 2.79 -13.49 5.30
N LYS A 8 3.92 -13.02 4.80
CA LYS A 8 5.04 -12.47 5.61
C LYS A 8 5.41 -11.06 5.17
N ARG A 9 5.17 -10.10 6.05
CA ARG A 9 5.47 -8.67 5.86
C ARG A 9 6.91 -8.37 6.28
N THR A 10 7.87 -8.71 5.41
CA THR A 10 9.28 -8.41 5.66
C THR A 10 9.54 -6.92 5.53
N ALA A 11 10.57 -6.42 6.24
CA ALA A 11 10.98 -5.02 6.12
C ALA A 11 11.28 -4.62 4.66
N GLN A 12 11.97 -5.49 3.92
CA GLN A 12 12.28 -5.26 2.50
C GLN A 12 11.01 -5.07 1.66
N LEU A 13 10.02 -5.95 1.83
CA LEU A 13 8.76 -5.83 1.10
C LEU A 13 8.04 -4.53 1.45
N LEU A 14 7.91 -4.21 2.75
CA LEU A 14 7.25 -2.99 3.21
C LEU A 14 7.93 -1.73 2.66
N THR A 15 9.27 -1.70 2.62
CA THR A 15 10.01 -0.60 2.00
C THR A 15 9.69 -0.48 0.50
N SER A 16 9.70 -1.59 -0.24
CA SER A 16 9.34 -1.55 -1.67
C SER A 16 7.91 -1.06 -1.90
N LEU A 17 6.94 -1.48 -1.07
CA LEU A 17 5.56 -1.01 -1.17
C LEU A 17 5.42 0.47 -0.82
N LEU A 18 6.19 0.96 0.16
CA LEU A 18 6.24 2.38 0.52
C LEU A 18 6.75 3.23 -0.64
N ASP A 19 7.77 2.77 -1.36
CA ASP A 19 8.32 3.48 -2.52
C ASP A 19 7.33 3.51 -3.69
N ILE A 20 6.63 2.39 -3.93
CA ILE A 20 5.54 2.31 -4.93
C ILE A 20 4.41 3.29 -4.58
N TRP A 21 4.02 3.32 -3.30
CA TRP A 21 3.01 4.25 -2.80
C TRP A 21 3.41 5.70 -3.05
N GLU A 22 4.62 6.09 -2.63
CA GLU A 22 5.09 7.48 -2.77
C GLU A 22 5.17 7.88 -4.25
N GLY A 23 5.73 7.03 -5.10
CA GLY A 23 5.81 7.27 -6.54
C GLY A 23 4.42 7.46 -7.17
N SER A 24 3.44 6.65 -6.75
CA SER A 24 2.06 6.75 -7.22
C SER A 24 1.39 8.05 -6.75
N VAL A 25 1.59 8.44 -5.49
CA VAL A 25 1.05 9.68 -4.91
C VAL A 25 1.65 10.90 -5.60
N ARG A 26 2.97 10.98 -5.73
CA ARG A 26 3.66 12.10 -6.40
C ARG A 26 3.23 12.26 -7.87
N ALA A 27 2.93 11.14 -8.55
CA ALA A 27 2.51 11.16 -9.95
C ALA A 27 1.06 11.60 -10.19
N THR A 28 0.18 11.54 -9.18
CA THR A 28 -1.28 11.71 -9.38
C THR A 28 -1.95 12.70 -8.43
N HIS A 29 -1.39 12.90 -7.23
CA HIS A 29 -1.95 13.75 -6.18
C HIS A 29 -1.22 15.10 -6.13
N HIS A 30 -1.19 15.82 -7.25
CA HIS A 30 -0.49 17.12 -7.39
C HIS A 30 -1.02 18.23 -6.46
N PHE A 31 -2.12 17.98 -5.74
CA PHE A 31 -2.65 18.87 -4.73
C PHE A 31 -1.89 18.79 -3.39
N LEU A 32 -1.11 17.73 -3.15
CA LEU A 32 -0.27 17.57 -1.96
C LEU A 32 1.12 18.18 -2.21
N SER A 33 1.63 18.89 -1.22
CA SER A 33 3.03 19.33 -1.16
C SER A 33 3.96 18.19 -0.76
N ASP A 34 5.25 18.33 -1.06
CA ASP A 34 6.28 17.36 -0.65
C ASP A 34 6.28 17.10 0.86
N ALA A 35 6.11 18.17 1.66
CA ALA A 35 6.06 18.06 3.11
C ALA A 35 4.83 17.31 3.62
N GLU A 36 3.70 17.40 2.91
CA GLU A 36 2.51 16.60 3.23
C GLU A 36 2.72 15.13 2.87
N ILE A 37 3.32 14.85 1.70
CA ILE A 37 3.66 13.49 1.29
C ILE A 37 4.61 12.85 2.30
N ASP A 38 5.64 13.57 2.77
CA ASP A 38 6.59 13.06 3.76
C ASP A 38 5.91 12.74 5.10
N ARG A 39 4.99 13.60 5.57
CA ARG A 39 4.19 13.32 6.78
C ARG A 39 3.30 12.10 6.60
N ILE A 40 2.70 11.92 5.41
CA ILE A 40 1.88 10.74 5.13
C ILE A 40 2.74 9.47 5.13
N ARG A 41 3.93 9.56 4.51
CA ARG A 41 4.89 8.46 4.41
C ARG A 41 5.23 7.86 5.77
N GLU A 42 5.31 8.67 6.83
CA GLU A 42 5.66 8.21 8.19
C GLU A 42 4.70 7.15 8.74
N TYR A 43 3.40 7.21 8.42
CA TYR A 43 2.41 6.27 8.95
C TYR A 43 1.98 5.18 7.94
N VAL A 44 2.34 5.27 6.67
CA VAL A 44 2.02 4.25 5.65
C VAL A 44 2.55 2.85 6.03
N PRO A 45 3.79 2.67 6.56
CA PRO A 45 4.25 1.36 7.01
C PRO A 45 3.38 0.72 8.08
N GLN A 46 2.83 1.55 8.99
CA GLN A 46 1.89 1.08 10.00
C GLN A 46 0.59 0.63 9.37
N ALA A 47 0.05 1.37 8.40
CA ALA A 47 -1.17 0.98 7.68
C ALA A 47 -0.98 -0.34 6.89
N LEU A 48 0.15 -0.50 6.19
CA LEU A 48 0.51 -1.74 5.49
C LEU A 48 0.68 -2.93 6.44
N THR A 49 1.14 -2.67 7.67
CA THR A 49 1.28 -3.70 8.72
C THR A 49 -0.04 -3.99 9.43
N GLY A 50 -0.99 -3.04 9.43
CA GLY A 50 -2.27 -3.16 10.12
C GLY A 50 -3.41 -3.73 9.28
N VAL A 51 -3.34 -3.63 7.95
CA VAL A 51 -4.39 -4.16 7.08
C VAL A 51 -4.51 -5.68 7.21
N LYS A 52 -5.74 -6.20 7.15
CA LYS A 52 -5.99 -7.64 7.29
C LYS A 52 -5.44 -8.41 6.10
N HIS A 53 -5.85 -8.03 4.89
CA HIS A 53 -5.41 -8.65 3.64
C HIS A 53 -4.53 -7.69 2.87
N LEU A 54 -3.27 -8.08 2.65
CA LEU A 54 -2.33 -7.30 1.84
C LEU A 54 -2.00 -8.10 0.59
N ILE A 55 -2.46 -7.62 -0.56
CA ILE A 55 -2.25 -8.24 -1.86
C ILE A 55 -1.13 -7.48 -2.59
N VAL A 56 -0.20 -8.21 -3.21
CA VAL A 56 0.92 -7.64 -3.97
C VAL A 56 0.94 -8.23 -5.38
N ALA A 57 1.16 -7.36 -6.36
CA ALA A 57 1.45 -7.76 -7.73
C ALA A 57 2.96 -7.68 -7.99
N LYS A 58 3.52 -8.72 -8.60
CA LYS A 58 4.92 -8.80 -9.05
C LYS A 58 5.01 -8.87 -10.57
N ASN A 59 6.01 -8.19 -11.12
CA ASN A 59 6.38 -8.35 -12.52
C ASN A 59 7.09 -9.70 -12.77
N ASP A 60 7.47 -9.97 -14.03
CA ASP A 60 8.15 -11.22 -14.42
C ASP A 60 9.57 -11.36 -13.84
N ARG A 61 10.13 -10.30 -13.24
CA ARG A 61 11.41 -10.30 -12.52
C ARG A 61 11.24 -10.61 -11.03
N GLY A 62 10.00 -10.80 -10.57
CA GLY A 62 9.68 -11.03 -9.16
C GLY A 62 9.68 -9.75 -8.30
N GLU A 63 9.75 -8.58 -8.93
CA GLU A 63 9.76 -7.28 -8.24
C GLU A 63 8.31 -6.83 -7.98
N PRO A 64 7.97 -6.38 -6.76
CA PRO A 64 6.68 -5.75 -6.49
C PRO A 64 6.47 -4.53 -7.39
N VAL A 65 5.28 -4.41 -7.98
CA VAL A 65 4.91 -3.30 -8.87
C VAL A 65 3.58 -2.65 -8.51
N ALA A 66 2.75 -3.31 -7.71
CA ALA A 66 1.53 -2.75 -7.15
C ALA A 66 1.14 -3.49 -5.86
N PHE A 67 0.27 -2.89 -5.07
CA PHE A 67 -0.32 -3.52 -3.90
C PHE A 67 -1.75 -3.02 -3.65
N MET A 68 -2.49 -3.77 -2.84
CA MET A 68 -3.82 -3.41 -2.38
C MET A 68 -3.98 -3.92 -0.94
N GLY A 69 -4.51 -3.06 -0.06
CA GLY A 69 -5.00 -3.45 1.25
C GLY A 69 -6.52 -3.61 1.22
N THR A 70 -7.05 -4.71 1.75
CA THR A 70 -8.50 -4.89 1.93
C THR A 70 -8.82 -5.29 3.37
N ASP A 71 -9.98 -4.86 3.83
CA ASP A 71 -10.62 -5.41 5.04
C ASP A 71 -11.84 -6.23 4.65
N LEU A 72 -12.48 -6.86 5.62
CA LEU A 72 -13.75 -7.54 5.42
C LEU A 72 -14.89 -6.70 5.99
N ASP A 73 -15.97 -6.54 5.23
CA ASP A 73 -17.18 -5.87 5.70
C ASP A 73 -17.92 -6.73 6.74
N GLU A 74 -19.06 -6.24 7.22
CA GLU A 74 -19.89 -6.96 8.20
C GLU A 74 -20.40 -8.31 7.69
N GLN A 75 -20.40 -8.54 6.37
CA GLN A 75 -20.81 -9.78 5.71
C GLN A 75 -19.62 -10.72 5.44
N GLY A 76 -18.39 -10.25 5.65
CA GLY A 76 -17.17 -10.99 5.40
C GLY A 76 -16.60 -10.80 3.98
N ASP A 77 -17.14 -9.87 3.19
CA ASP A 77 -16.69 -9.61 1.83
C ASP A 77 -15.52 -8.60 1.81
N PRO A 78 -14.51 -8.80 0.95
CA PRO A 78 -13.36 -7.92 0.90
C PRO A 78 -13.73 -6.54 0.30
N TYR A 79 -13.44 -5.47 1.03
CA TYR A 79 -13.53 -4.09 0.52
C TYR A 79 -12.17 -3.40 0.58
N PRO A 80 -11.81 -2.59 -0.44
CA PRO A 80 -10.52 -1.92 -0.48
C PRO A 80 -10.43 -0.88 0.64
N LEU A 81 -9.40 -1.00 1.49
CA LEU A 81 -9.00 0.07 2.39
C LEU A 81 -8.08 1.01 1.63
N LEU A 82 -8.65 2.02 0.98
CA LEU A 82 -7.86 3.18 0.61
C LEU A 82 -7.66 4.01 1.89
N TYR A 83 -6.54 3.80 2.60
CA TYR A 83 -6.10 4.67 3.69
C TYR A 83 -5.72 6.05 3.11
N MET A 84 -6.72 6.84 2.75
CA MET A 84 -6.64 8.29 2.73
C MET A 84 -7.75 8.82 3.62
N LYS A 85 -7.58 8.63 4.93
CA LYS A 85 -8.21 9.52 5.90
C LYS A 85 -7.47 10.86 5.78
N LEU A 86 -7.86 11.67 4.80
CA LEU A 86 -7.66 13.11 4.90
C LEU A 86 -8.24 13.50 6.25
N MET A 87 -7.42 14.11 7.10
CA MET A 87 -7.88 14.71 8.35
C MET A 87 -9.01 15.69 8.06
#